data_AF-A0A2T8HEV6-F1
#
_entry.id   AF-A0A2T8HEV6-F1
#
_cell.length_a   1.000
_cell.length_b   1.000
_cell.length_c   1.000
_cell.angle_alpha   90.00
_cell.angle_beta   90.00
_cell.angle_gamma   90.00
#
_symmetry.space_group_name_H-M   'P 1'
#
loop_
_entity.id
_entity.type
_entity.pdbx_description
1 polymer ?
#
loop_
_entity_poly.entity_id
_entity_poly.type
_entity_poly.pdbx_seq_one_letter_code
_entity_poly.pdbx_strand_id
1 'polypeptide(L)'
;MIVGEWKEKGWYFEKPDYRLEEKNFAEVLEENVRIEILDKLEILHVNRWIFREDGTLEVDDHSVANMTWSIKGRGHILEISRDGTPIESFQIQTLSNNEMELHLNLDIQIKGVIKILLKRDDLVQ
;
A
#
# COMPACT_ATOMS: atom_id res chain seq x y z
N MET A 1 -2.00 6.13 -15.74
CA MET A 1 -0.53 5.96 -15.72
C MET A 1 -0.07 6.21 -14.29
N ILE A 2 0.73 5.31 -13.69
CA ILE A 2 1.11 5.39 -12.27
C ILE A 2 2.15 6.48 -11.97
N VAL A 3 3.03 6.78 -12.92
CA VAL A 3 4.04 7.85 -12.80
C VAL A 3 3.38 9.15 -12.36
N GLY A 4 3.98 9.80 -11.37
CA GLY A 4 3.48 11.03 -10.75
C GLY A 4 3.41 10.93 -9.23
N GLU A 5 2.79 11.94 -8.65
CA GLU A 5 2.70 12.10 -7.20
C GLU A 5 1.34 11.67 -6.67
N TRP A 6 1.38 10.91 -5.57
CA TRP A 6 0.22 10.37 -4.92
C TRP A 6 0.30 10.60 -3.42
N LYS A 7 -0.83 11.00 -2.85
CA LYS A 7 -1.00 11.24 -1.43
C LYS A 7 -1.93 10.20 -0.84
N GLU A 8 -1.52 9.62 0.27
CA GLU A 8 -2.36 8.69 1.01
C GLU A 8 -3.63 9.40 1.51
N LYS A 9 -4.78 8.75 1.31
CA LYS A 9 -6.08 9.19 1.83
C LYS A 9 -6.58 8.31 2.95
N GLY A 10 -6.21 7.03 2.95
CA GLY A 10 -6.60 6.14 4.03
C GLY A 10 -6.23 4.70 3.75
N TRP A 11 -6.26 3.95 4.84
CA TRP A 11 -6.02 2.51 4.88
C TRP A 11 -7.28 1.84 5.43
N TYR A 12 -7.70 0.75 4.81
CA TYR A 12 -8.90 0.00 5.19
C TYR A 12 -8.56 -1.48 5.30
N PHE A 13 -9.14 -2.17 6.26
CA PHE A 13 -8.95 -3.60 6.43
C PHE A 13 -10.26 -4.33 6.18
N GLU A 14 -10.21 -5.33 5.32
CA GLU A 14 -11.34 -6.22 5.06
C GLU A 14 -10.98 -7.65 5.45
N LYS A 15 -11.84 -8.27 6.24
CA LYS A 15 -11.75 -9.68 6.61
C LYS A 15 -13.06 -10.41 6.29
N PRO A 16 -13.04 -11.56 5.59
CA PRO A 16 -14.26 -12.24 5.14
C PRO A 16 -15.24 -12.59 6.25
N ASP A 17 -14.72 -12.91 7.44
CA ASP A 17 -15.51 -13.41 8.57
C ASP A 17 -15.94 -12.30 9.55
N TYR A 18 -15.51 -11.04 9.33
CA TYR A 18 -15.88 -9.90 10.20
C TYR A 18 -16.98 -9.07 9.57
N ARG A 19 -18.23 -9.42 9.86
CA ARG A 19 -19.39 -8.54 9.72
C ARG A 19 -19.73 -7.97 11.10
N LEU A 20 -19.00 -6.96 11.55
CA LEU A 20 -19.33 -6.29 12.82
C LEU A 20 -19.38 -4.78 12.61
N GLU A 21 -20.54 -4.19 12.89
CA GLU A 21 -20.74 -2.77 13.18
C GLU A 21 -20.09 -2.39 14.53
N GLU A 22 -18.89 -2.90 14.84
CA GLU A 22 -18.23 -2.66 16.12
C GLU A 22 -17.10 -1.63 15.99
N LYS A 23 -17.17 -0.65 16.88
CA LYS A 23 -16.52 0.66 16.79
C LYS A 23 -15.00 0.67 17.02
N ASN A 24 -14.32 -0.47 17.18
CA ASN A 24 -12.90 -0.47 17.51
C ASN A 24 -12.11 -1.57 16.79
N PHE A 25 -11.51 -1.16 15.67
CA PHE A 25 -10.51 -1.88 14.87
C PHE A 25 -9.37 -2.52 15.69
N ALA A 26 -9.06 -1.96 16.86
CA ALA A 26 -7.93 -2.35 17.71
C ALA A 26 -8.21 -3.52 18.68
N GLU A 27 -9.47 -3.83 19.00
CA GLU A 27 -9.84 -4.88 19.98
C GLU A 27 -10.03 -6.26 19.33
N VAL A 28 -10.14 -6.29 18.00
CA VAL A 28 -10.64 -7.44 17.24
C VAL A 28 -9.52 -8.27 16.59
N LEU A 29 -8.31 -7.71 16.50
CA LEU A 29 -7.14 -8.40 15.97
C LEU A 29 -6.42 -9.11 17.12
N GLU A 30 -6.15 -10.41 16.97
CA GLU A 30 -5.21 -11.11 17.86
C GLU A 30 -3.87 -10.37 17.87
N GLU A 31 -3.21 -10.30 19.03
CA GLU A 31 -2.02 -9.47 19.24
C GLU A 31 -0.90 -9.75 18.22
N ASN A 32 -0.74 -11.00 17.81
CA ASN A 32 0.24 -11.41 16.79
C ASN A 32 -0.12 -10.92 15.38
N VAL A 33 -1.41 -10.90 15.04
CA VAL A 33 -1.92 -10.36 13.78
C VAL A 33 -1.70 -8.85 13.72
N ARG A 34 -1.88 -8.18 14.87
CA ARG A 34 -1.62 -6.76 15.00
C ARG A 34 -0.15 -6.43 14.77
N ILE A 35 0.78 -7.21 15.33
CA ILE A 35 2.23 -6.99 15.15
C ILE A 35 2.64 -7.15 13.68
N GLU A 36 2.21 -8.23 13.02
CA GLU A 36 2.56 -8.47 11.61
C GLU A 36 1.97 -7.41 10.66
N ILE A 37 0.74 -6.96 10.95
CA ILE A 37 0.13 -5.83 10.24
C ILE A 37 0.95 -4.56 10.51
N LEU A 38 1.28 -4.24 11.77
CA LEU A 38 2.04 -3.03 12.11
C LEU A 38 3.42 -2.98 11.45
N ASP A 39 4.16 -4.10 11.41
CA ASP A 39 5.47 -4.17 10.76
C ASP A 39 5.37 -3.93 9.24
N LYS A 40 4.34 -4.50 8.59
CA LYS A 40 4.06 -4.24 7.16
C LYS A 40 3.61 -2.79 6.93
N LEU A 41 2.78 -2.25 7.82
CA LEU A 41 2.27 -0.89 7.74
C LEU A 41 3.40 0.13 7.92
N GLU A 42 4.33 -0.07 8.83
CA GLU A 42 5.38 0.91 9.14
C GLU A 42 6.27 1.22 7.93
N ILE A 43 6.63 0.20 7.15
CA ILE A 43 7.46 0.36 5.96
C ILE A 43 6.73 1.07 4.81
N LEU A 44 5.40 1.00 4.79
CA LEU A 44 4.57 1.37 3.65
C LEU A 44 3.66 2.56 3.92
N HIS A 45 3.48 2.97 5.18
CA HIS A 45 2.66 4.11 5.58
C HIS A 45 3.46 5.40 5.42
N VAL A 46 3.54 5.86 4.18
CA VAL A 46 4.29 7.06 3.81
C VAL A 46 3.29 8.07 3.24
N ASN A 47 3.23 9.27 3.83
CA ASN A 47 2.21 10.28 3.50
C ASN A 47 2.10 10.56 1.99
N ARG A 48 3.23 10.46 1.28
CA ARG A 48 3.37 10.77 -0.14
C ARG A 48 4.25 9.74 -0.83
N TRP A 49 3.83 9.36 -2.03
CA TRP A 49 4.49 8.43 -2.93
C TRP A 49 4.74 9.13 -4.25
N ILE A 50 5.99 9.12 -4.72
CA ILE A 50 6.36 9.74 -6.00
C ILE A 50 6.97 8.67 -6.89
N PHE A 51 6.20 8.23 -7.88
CA PHE A 51 6.63 7.24 -8.86
C PHE A 51 7.32 7.96 -10.02
N ARG A 52 8.65 7.82 -10.13
CA ARG A 52 9.46 8.42 -11.20
C ARG A 52 9.51 7.52 -12.45
N GLU A 53 9.65 8.13 -13.62
CA GLU A 53 9.68 7.42 -14.91
C GLU A 53 10.83 6.41 -15.04
N ASP A 54 11.93 6.62 -14.31
CA ASP A 54 13.10 5.74 -14.27
C ASP A 54 12.93 4.50 -13.38
N GLY A 55 11.76 4.34 -12.75
CA GLY A 55 11.47 3.25 -11.83
C GLY A 55 11.85 3.53 -10.37
N THR A 56 12.35 4.73 -10.05
CA THR A 56 12.59 5.15 -8.67
C THR A 56 11.27 5.46 -7.96
N LEU A 57 11.14 5.04 -6.70
CA LEU A 57 10.06 5.45 -5.80
C LEU A 57 10.64 6.35 -4.71
N GLU A 58 10.21 7.61 -4.67
CA GLU A 58 10.51 8.50 -3.55
C GLU A 58 9.32 8.52 -2.60
N VAL A 59 9.61 8.57 -1.31
CA VAL A 59 8.63 8.66 -0.22
C VAL A 59 9.04 9.79 0.71
N ASP A 60 8.09 10.40 1.42
CA ASP A 60 8.36 11.55 2.30
C ASP A 60 9.32 11.20 3.48
N ASP A 61 9.47 9.92 3.81
CA ASP A 61 10.41 9.47 4.83
C ASP A 61 11.80 9.18 4.23
N HIS A 62 12.73 10.12 4.43
CA HIS A 62 14.12 10.01 4.00
C HIS A 62 14.92 8.86 4.63
N SER A 63 14.39 8.19 5.67
CA SER A 63 15.00 6.98 6.22
C SER A 63 14.89 5.78 5.27
N VAL A 64 14.02 5.87 4.28
CA VAL A 64 13.75 4.82 3.31
C VAL A 64 14.47 5.11 1.98
N ALA A 65 15.76 4.78 1.94
CA ALA A 65 16.58 4.97 0.73
C ALA A 65 16.37 3.84 -0.30
N ASN A 66 16.65 4.16 -1.57
CA ASN A 66 16.78 3.20 -2.70
C ASN A 66 15.54 2.33 -2.97
N MET A 67 14.34 2.89 -2.83
CA MET A 67 13.15 2.21 -3.28
C MET A 67 12.99 2.30 -4.79
N THR A 68 12.57 1.20 -5.38
CA THR A 68 12.20 1.11 -6.78
C THR A 68 10.83 0.46 -6.92
N TRP A 69 10.17 0.74 -8.03
CA TRP A 69 8.87 0.19 -8.33
C TRP A 69 8.85 -0.43 -9.73
N SER A 70 8.02 -1.45 -9.90
CA SER A 70 7.73 -2.01 -11.21
C SER A 70 6.29 -2.50 -11.30
N ILE A 71 5.77 -2.51 -12.52
CA ILE A 71 4.46 -3.07 -12.81
C ILE A 71 4.64 -4.46 -13.42
N LYS A 72 4.06 -5.46 -12.76
CA LYS A 72 4.13 -6.87 -13.15
C LYS A 72 2.73 -7.42 -13.46
N GLY A 73 2.68 -8.71 -13.81
CA GLY A 73 1.42 -9.40 -14.03
C GLY A 73 0.54 -8.76 -15.11
N ARG A 74 1.09 -8.32 -16.26
CA ARG A 74 0.29 -7.64 -17.30
C ARG A 74 -0.40 -6.33 -16.85
N GLY A 75 0.07 -5.68 -15.80
CA GLY A 75 -0.45 -4.36 -15.39
C GLY A 75 -1.20 -4.31 -14.07
N HIS A 76 -1.46 -5.45 -13.41
CA HIS A 76 -2.28 -5.49 -12.19
C HIS A 76 -1.48 -5.70 -10.90
N ILE A 77 -0.15 -5.80 -10.97
CA ILE A 77 0.69 -5.93 -9.77
C ILE A 77 1.66 -4.74 -9.71
N LEU A 78 1.65 -4.02 -8.60
CA LEU A 78 2.71 -3.08 -8.25
C LEU A 78 3.67 -3.79 -7.31
N GLU A 79 4.91 -4.00 -7.74
CA GLU A 79 5.97 -4.51 -6.86
C GLU A 79 6.86 -3.36 -6.43
N ILE A 80 7.12 -3.30 -5.12
CA ILE A 80 8.05 -2.37 -4.50
C ILE A 80 9.27 -3.15 -4.02
N SER A 81 10.46 -2.63 -4.34
CA SER A 81 11.74 -3.24 -3.97
C SER A 81 12.62 -2.22 -3.25
N ARG A 82 13.46 -2.70 -2.33
CA ARG A 82 14.49 -1.92 -1.63
C ARG A 82 15.84 -2.57 -1.89
N ASP A 83 16.82 -1.79 -2.33
CA ASP A 83 18.17 -2.27 -2.66
C ASP A 83 18.14 -3.48 -3.64
N GLY A 84 17.20 -3.43 -4.60
CA GLY A 84 17.00 -4.48 -5.61
C GLY A 84 16.29 -5.74 -5.12
N THR A 85 15.90 -5.82 -3.84
CA THR A 85 15.14 -6.94 -3.28
C THR A 85 13.66 -6.56 -3.16
N PRO A 86 12.72 -7.35 -3.71
CA PRO A 86 11.29 -7.15 -3.52
C PRO A 86 10.93 -7.20 -2.03
N ILE A 87 10.28 -6.15 -1.54
CA ILE A 87 9.82 -6.07 -0.15
C ILE A 87 8.30 -6.22 -0.06
N GLU A 88 7.55 -5.81 -1.09
CA GLU A 88 6.10 -5.99 -1.12
C GLU A 88 5.54 -6.03 -2.55
N SER A 89 4.40 -6.69 -2.71
CA SER A 89 3.61 -6.68 -3.94
C SER A 89 2.14 -6.38 -3.65
N PHE A 90 1.61 -5.37 -4.33
CA PHE A 90 0.20 -4.98 -4.27
C PHE A 90 -0.54 -5.39 -5.51
N GLN A 91 -1.78 -5.83 -5.34
CA GLN A 91 -2.74 -5.88 -6.44
C GLN A 91 -3.26 -4.47 -6.70
N ILE A 92 -3.21 -4.03 -7.95
CA ILE A 92 -3.77 -2.75 -8.37
C ILE A 92 -5.25 -3.00 -8.66
N GLN A 93 -6.11 -2.62 -7.73
CA GLN A 93 -7.55 -2.77 -7.89
C GLN A 93 -8.13 -1.67 -8.78
N THR A 94 -7.64 -0.44 -8.59
CA THR A 94 -8.02 0.74 -9.37
C THR A 94 -6.77 1.55 -9.70
N LEU A 95 -6.64 2.00 -10.95
CA LEU A 95 -5.66 2.99 -11.37
C LEU A 95 -6.26 3.92 -12.41
N SER A 96 -6.59 5.12 -11.98
CA SER A 96 -7.18 6.18 -12.81
C SER A 96 -6.25 7.41 -12.87
N ASN A 97 -6.75 8.53 -13.38
CA ASN A 97 -5.96 9.78 -13.42
C ASN A 97 -5.84 10.45 -12.04
N ASN A 98 -6.80 10.20 -11.14
CA ASN A 98 -6.93 10.89 -9.86
C ASN A 98 -6.91 9.95 -8.64
N GLU A 99 -7.11 8.66 -8.84
CA GLU A 99 -7.24 7.67 -7.76
C GLU A 99 -6.51 6.37 -8.10
N MET A 100 -5.84 5.82 -7.08
CA MET A 100 -5.22 4.51 -7.10
C MET A 100 -5.63 3.75 -5.84
N GLU A 101 -6.04 2.50 -6.03
CA GLU A 101 -6.40 1.59 -4.95
C GLU A 101 -5.49 0.37 -5.03
N LEU A 102 -4.71 0.15 -3.96
CA LEU A 102 -3.78 -0.96 -3.83
C LEU A 102 -4.29 -1.93 -2.78
N HIS A 103 -4.26 -3.22 -3.09
CA HIS A 103 -4.64 -4.28 -2.17
C HIS A 103 -3.40 -5.09 -1.80
N LEU A 104 -3.14 -5.15 -0.50
CA LEU A 104 -2.16 -6.03 0.10
C LEU A 104 -2.88 -7.24 0.70
N ASN A 105 -2.63 -8.42 0.14
CA ASN A 105 -3.14 -9.66 0.71
C ASN A 105 -2.31 -10.03 1.94
N LEU A 106 -2.97 -10.27 3.06
CA LEU A 106 -2.32 -10.81 4.25
C LEU A 106 -2.21 -12.33 4.17
N ASP A 107 -1.27 -12.91 4.91
CA ASP A 107 -1.01 -14.34 4.93
C ASP A 107 -2.28 -15.16 5.27
N ILE A 108 -2.26 -16.43 4.85
CA ILE A 108 -3.26 -17.48 5.03
C ILE A 108 -3.76 -17.58 6.48
N GLN A 109 -2.94 -17.25 7.48
CA GLN A 109 -3.34 -17.26 8.88
C GLN A 109 -4.27 -16.11 9.27
N ILE A 110 -4.10 -14.92 8.68
CA ILE A 110 -4.84 -13.71 9.05
C ILE A 110 -6.14 -13.60 8.23
N LYS A 111 -6.14 -14.12 6.99
CA LYS A 111 -7.22 -14.04 5.99
C LYS A 111 -7.84 -12.64 5.94
N GLY A 112 -7.22 -11.73 5.20
CA GLY A 112 -7.74 -10.39 5.01
C GLY A 112 -6.98 -9.61 3.94
N VAL A 113 -7.52 -8.45 3.60
CA VAL A 113 -6.94 -7.53 2.63
C VAL A 113 -6.80 -6.17 3.29
N ILE A 114 -5.60 -5.60 3.20
CA ILE A 114 -5.37 -4.18 3.48
C ILE A 114 -5.52 -3.42 2.17
N LYS A 115 -6.37 -2.40 2.18
CA LYS A 115 -6.59 -1.48 1.07
C LYS A 115 -5.92 -0.16 1.35
N ILE A 116 -5.10 0.30 0.42
CA ILE A 116 -4.45 1.61 0.46
C ILE A 116 -5.11 2.46 -0.62
N LEU A 117 -5.72 3.57 -0.20
CA LEU A 117 -6.32 4.53 -1.10
C LEU A 117 -5.39 5.73 -1.26
N LEU A 118 -4.98 5.96 -2.50
CA LEU A 118 -4.09 7.04 -2.92
C LEU A 118 -4.85 7.98 -3.84
N LYS A 119 -4.68 9.29 -3.65
CA LYS A 119 -5.14 10.29 -4.62
C LYS A 119 -3.98 11.02 -5.24
N ARG A 120 -4.13 11.34 -6.52
CA ARG A 120 -3.16 12.13 -7.25
C ARG A 120 -3.02 13.52 -6.62
N ASP A 121 -1.79 13.96 -6.37
CA ASP A 121 -1.49 15.25 -5.74
C ASP A 121 -0.86 16.26 -6.72
N ASP A 122 -0.17 15.79 -7.77
CA ASP A 122 0.47 16.64 -8.80
C ASP A 122 -0.53 17.41 -9.70
N LEU A 123 -1.82 17.08 -9.64
CA LEU A 123 -2.88 17.80 -10.35
C LEU A 123 -3.37 19.07 -9.62
N VAL A 124 -2.85 19.36 -8.42
CA VAL A 124 -3.26 20.52 -7.59
C VAL A 124 -2.26 21.68 -7.68
N GLN A 125 -1.40 21.71 -8.72
CA GLN A 125 -0.49 22.83 -8.98
C GLN A 125 -1.18 24.04 -9.63
#